data_AF-A0A4R1H9M4-F1
#
_entry.id   AF-A0A4R1H9M4-F1
#
_cell.length_a   1.000
_cell.length_b   1.000
_cell.length_c   1.000
_cell.angle_alpha   90.00
_cell.angle_beta   90.00
_cell.angle_gamma   90.00
#
_symmetry.space_group_name_H-M   'P 1'
#
loop_
_entity.id
_entity.type
_entity.pdbx_description
1 polymer ?
#
loop_
_entity_poly.entity_id
_entity_poly.type
_entity_poly.pdbx_seq_one_letter_code
_entity_poly.pdbx_strand_id
1 'polypeptide(L)' 'MNAKVEKKINGVTVSANPVFKGGNLPAYWACSIDERIITKTFSSASDVFRFAKNVPHH' A
#
# COMPACT_ATOMS: atom_id res chain seq x y z
N MET A 1 -17.05 -0.96 2.42
CA MET A 1 -16.32 -2.15 1.94
C MET A 1 -14.85 -1.96 2.33
N ASN A 2 -14.34 -2.77 3.25
CA ASN A 2 -12.99 -2.63 3.80
C ASN A 2 -11.96 -3.26 2.85
N ALA A 3 -11.56 -2.53 1.81
CA ALA A 3 -10.64 -3.05 0.80
C ALA A 3 -9.14 -2.82 1.12
N LYS A 4 -8.84 -2.34 2.33
CA LYS A 4 -7.47 -2.23 2.84
C LYS A 4 -6.88 -3.63 3.03
N VAL A 5 -5.67 -3.85 2.49
CA VAL A 5 -4.91 -5.09 2.68
C VAL A 5 -3.68 -4.77 3.51
N GLU A 6 -3.48 -5.46 4.63
CA GLU A 6 -2.34 -5.25 5.52
C GLU A 6 -1.45 -6.49 5.57
N LYS A 7 -0.14 -6.27 5.61
CA LYS A 7 0.87 -7.32 5.77
C LYS A 7 2.00 -6.83 6.64
N LYS A 8 2.55 -7.73 7.48
CA LYS A 8 3.86 -7.51 8.08
C LYS A 8 4.95 -7.85 7.07
N ILE A 9 5.86 -6.91 6.84
CA ILE A 9 7.02 -7.05 5.95
C ILE A 9 8.23 -6.54 6.73
N ASN A 10 9.28 -7.33 6.85
CA ASN A 10 10.52 -6.94 7.56
C ASN A 10 10.28 -6.39 8.99
N GLY A 11 9.30 -6.93 9.71
CA GLY A 11 8.95 -6.49 11.06
C GLY A 11 8.03 -5.27 11.15
N VAL A 12 7.80 -4.55 10.04
CA VAL A 12 6.89 -3.38 10.01
C VAL A 12 5.53 -3.72 9.41
N THR A 13 4.50 -2.99 9.84
CA THR A 13 3.15 -3.11 9.26
C THR A 13 3.07 -2.29 7.98
N VAL A 14 2.70 -2.94 6.89
CA VAL A 14 2.50 -2.32 5.58
C VAL A 14 1.03 -2.42 5.19
N SER A 15 0.41 -1.29 4.89
CA SER A 15 -0.99 -1.21 4.49
C SER A 15 -1.10 -0.74 3.04
N ALA A 16 -1.83 -1.49 2.23
CA ALA A 16 -2.18 -1.16 0.85
C ALA A 16 -3.66 -0.74 0.82
N ASN A 17 -3.90 0.53 0.48
CA ASN A 17 -5.23 1.13 0.48
C ASN A 17 -5.67 1.45 -0.96
N PRO A 18 -6.76 0.85 -1.48
CA PRO A 18 -7.27 1.19 -2.80
C PRO A 18 -7.96 2.55 -2.77
N VAL A 19 -7.65 3.40 -3.75
CA VAL A 19 -8.26 4.72 -3.94
C VAL A 19 -9.14 4.69 -5.18
N PHE A 20 -10.43 4.94 -5.01
CA PHE A 20 -11.42 4.95 -6.08
C PHE A 20 -11.71 6.38 -6.52
N LYS A 21 -11.74 6.62 -7.83
CA LYS A 21 -12.14 7.89 -8.45
C LYS A 21 -13.39 7.70 -9.29
N GLY A 22 -14.47 7.23 -8.66
CA GLY A 22 -15.79 7.08 -9.30
C GLY A 22 -16.01 5.80 -10.12
N GLY A 23 -15.05 4.88 -10.16
CA GLY A 23 -15.18 3.57 -10.82
C GLY A 23 -15.24 2.39 -9.84
N ASN A 24 -15.58 1.20 -10.37
CA ASN A 24 -15.62 -0.06 -9.60
C ASN A 24 -14.22 -0.65 -9.34
N LEU A 25 -13.21 -0.16 -10.06
CA LEU A 25 -11.81 -0.52 -9.87
C LEU A 25 -11.07 0.65 -9.22
N PRO A 26 -10.08 0.35 -8.36
CA PRO A 26 -9.23 1.39 -7.79
C PRO A 26 -8.47 2.11 -8.91
N ALA A 27 -8.47 3.44 -8.87
CA ALA A 27 -7.65 4.26 -9.76
C ALA A 27 -6.15 4.11 -9.44
N TYR A 28 -5.83 3.91 -8.17
CA TYR A 28 -4.50 3.55 -7.69
C TYR A 28 -4.57 2.96 -6.28
N TRP A 29 -3.44 2.48 -5.81
CA TRP A 29 -3.21 2.02 -4.45
C TRP A 29 -2.24 2.95 -3.73
N ALA A 30 -2.57 3.33 -2.50
CA ALA A 30 -1.72 4.08 -1.59
C ALA A 30 -1.02 3.11 -0.63
N CYS A 31 0.19 3.48 -0.21
CA CYS A 31 1.01 2.70 0.72
C CYS A 31 1.19 3.46 2.03
N SER A 32 1.03 2.76 3.14
CA SER A 32 1.48 3.20 4.46
C SER A 32 2.44 2.16 5.03
N ILE A 33 3.56 2.60 5.60
CA ILE A 33 4.54 1.75 6.28
C ILE A 33 4.70 2.29 7.70
N ASP A 34 4.36 1.49 8.71
CA ASP A 34 4.43 1.88 10.12
C ASP A 34 3.75 3.24 10.38
N GLU A 35 2.51 3.36 9.91
CA GLU A 35 1.67 4.57 9.94
C GLU A 35 2.20 5.76 9.11
N ARG A 36 3.40 5.70 8.55
CA ARG A 36 3.92 6.71 7.62
C ARG A 36 3.33 6.53 6.23
N ILE A 37 2.65 7.56 5.75
CA ILE A 37 2.09 7.59 4.39
C ILE A 37 3.23 7.81 3.39
N ILE A 38 3.32 6.93 2.40
CA ILE A 38 4.24 7.07 1.29
C ILE A 38 3.54 7.86 0.18
N THR A 39 4.10 9.01 -0.21
CA THR A 39 3.61 9.86 -1.30
C THR A 39 3.95 9.27 -2.68
N LYS A 40 3.57 8.01 -2.89
CA LYS A 40 3.69 7.27 -4.14
C LYS A 40 2.42 6.48 -4.39
N THR A 41 1.99 6.45 -5.65
CA THR A 41 0.84 5.68 -6.10
C THR A 41 1.29 4.38 -6.77
N PHE A 42 0.46 3.35 -6.68
CA PHE A 42 0.74 2.01 -7.21
C PHE A 42 -0.45 1.51 -8.03
N SER A 43 -0.19 0.66 -9.02
CA SER A 43 -1.24 0.07 -9.87
C SER A 43 -1.97 -1.08 -9.19
N SER A 44 -1.34 -1.74 -8.21
CA SER A 44 -1.90 -2.87 -7.47
C SER A 44 -1.45 -2.93 -6.02
N ALA A 45 -2.16 -3.70 -5.18
CA ALA A 45 -1.72 -4.01 -3.82
C ALA A 45 -0.39 -4.80 -3.80
N SER A 46 -0.17 -5.67 -4.77
CA SER A 46 1.07 -6.46 -4.89
C SER A 46 2.29 -5.56 -5.10
N ASP A 47 2.14 -4.49 -5.89
CA ASP A 47 3.20 -3.51 -6.10
C ASP A 47 3.55 -2.74 -4.84
N VAL A 48 2.56 -2.41 -4.00
CA VAL A 48 2.78 -1.82 -2.66
C VAL A 48 3.67 -2.73 -1.82
N PHE A 49 3.35 -4.02 -1.74
CA PHE A 49 4.13 -4.96 -0.95
C PHE A 49 5.52 -5.23 -1.53
N ARG A 50 5.65 -5.27 -2.86
CA ARG A 50 6.95 -5.39 -3.53
C ARG A 50 7.82 -4.16 -3.27
N PHE A 51 7.23 -2.98 -3.28
CA PHE A 51 7.93 -1.75 -2.90
C PHE A 51 8.40 -1.82 -1.45
N ALA A 52 7.52 -2.11 -0.51
CA ALA A 52 7.86 -2.15 0.91
C ALA A 52 8.95 -3.17 1.26
N LYS A 53 9.05 -4.31 0.54
CA LYS A 53 10.15 -5.28 0.69
C LYS A 53 11.54 -4.70 0.36
N ASN A 54 11.59 -3.71 -0.52
CA ASN A 54 12.84 -3.12 -1.02
C ASN A 54 13.16 -1.76 -0.36
N VAL A 55 12.29 -1.24 0.51
CA VAL A 55 12.58 -0.03 1.26
C VAL A 55 13.52 -0.39 2.41
N PRO A 56 14.70 0.23 2.53
CA PRO A 56 15.55 0.02 3.69
C PRO A 56 14.84 0.57 4.93
N HIS A 57 14.57 -0.32 5.89
CA HIS A 57 14.10 0.07 7.21
C HIS A 57 15.33 0.54 8.00
N HIS A 58 15.41 1.85 8.20
CA HIS A 58 16.56 2.53 8.82
C HIS A 58 16.42 2.60 10.34
#